data_AF-A0A3D3XZ89-F1
#
_entry.id   AF-A0A3D3XZ89-F1
#
_cell.length_a   1.000
_cell.length_b   1.000
_cell.length_c   1.000
_cell.angle_alpha   90.00
_cell.angle_beta   90.00
_cell.angle_gamma   90.00
#
_symmetry.space_group_name_H-M   'P 1'
#
loop_
_entity.id
_entity.type
_entity.pdbx_description
1 polymer ?
#
loop_
_entity_poly.entity_id
_entity_poly.type
_entity_poly.pdbx_seq_one_letter_code
_entity_poly.pdbx_strand_id
1 'polypeptide(L)' 'NPYCEISERTYVDLSYTYTAPDLGGFGYVSLNLAARNIFDSMPDPIPSGAGYEPYLDNIMGRTAFARLTVGF' A
#
# COMPACT_ATOMS: atom_id res chain seq x y z
N ASN A 1 -29.98 -12.15 -5.58
CA ASN A 1 -28.96 -12.46 -6.60
C ASN A 1 -27.64 -12.67 -5.86
N PRO A 2 -27.21 -13.93 -5.63
CA PRO A 2 -26.04 -14.21 -4.76
C PRO A 2 -24.70 -13.76 -5.36
N TYR A 3 -24.68 -13.27 -6.60
CA TYR A 3 -23.47 -12.79 -7.28
C TYR A 3 -23.01 -11.37 -6.85
N CYS A 4 -23.58 -10.80 -5.80
CA CYS A 4 -23.27 -9.43 -5.35
C CYS A 4 -22.83 -9.32 -3.89
N GLU A 5 -22.57 -10.43 -3.18
CA GLU A 5 -21.90 -10.35 -1.88
C GLU A 5 -20.39 -10.20 -2.12
N ILE A 6 -19.96 -8.95 -2.26
CA ILE A 6 -18.54 -8.61 -2.12
C ILE A 6 -18.22 -8.88 -0.65
N SER A 7 -17.50 -9.97 -0.39
CA SER A 7 -16.88 -10.24 0.92
C SER A 7 -16.14 -8.98 1.37
N GLU A 8 -16.39 -8.51 2.60
CA GLU A 8 -15.73 -7.34 3.15
C GLU A 8 -14.21 -7.51 3.11
N ARG A 9 -13.52 -6.61 2.40
CA ARG A 9 -12.04 -6.61 2.29
C ARG A 9 -11.48 -5.44 3.07
N THR A 10 -10.55 -5.74 3.97
CA THR A 10 -9.80 -4.72 4.69
C THR A 10 -8.32 -4.82 4.34
N TYR A 11 -7.81 -3.77 3.70
CA TYR A 11 -6.38 -3.58 3.48
C TYR A 11 -5.89 -2.47 4.42
N VAL A 12 -4.74 -2.70 5.04
CA VAL A 12 -4.12 -1.71 5.92
C VAL A 12 -2.75 -1.35 5.38
N ASP A 13 -2.58 -0.06 5.17
CA ASP A 13 -1.36 0.55 4.70
C ASP A 13 -0.81 1.45 5.81
N LEU A 14 0.52 1.44 5.97
CA LEU A 14 1.23 2.28 6.93
C LEU A 14 2.23 3.15 6.18
N SER A 15 2.27 4.43 6.49
CA SER A 15 3.26 5.36 5.97
C SER A 15 3.74 6.26 7.10
N TYR A 16 5.05 6.36 7.24
CA TYR A 16 5.70 7.22 8.22
C TYR A 16 6.78 8.03 7.52
N THR A 17 6.73 9.35 7.71
CA THR A 17 7.73 10.27 7.18
C THR A 17 8.43 10.96 8.34
N TYR A 18 9.74 10.84 8.37
CA TYR A 18 10.59 11.62 9.25
C TYR A 18 11.33 12.68 8.42
N THR A 19 11.23 13.94 8.83
CA THR A 19 11.94 15.04 8.19
C THR A 19 12.83 15.72 9.22
N ALA A 20 14.13 15.73 8.95
CA ALA A 20 15.12 16.48 9.72
C ALA A 20 15.38 17.81 9.01
N PRO A 21 14.93 18.94 9.57
CA PRO A 21 15.34 20.25 9.09
C PRO A 21 16.79 20.52 9.52
N ASP A 22 17.57 21.06 8.61
CA ASP A 22 18.86 21.71 8.85
C ASP A 22 19.99 20.81 9.39
N LEU A 23 20.41 19.83 8.59
CA LEU A 23 21.71 19.16 8.78
C LEU A 23 22.85 20.08 8.29
N GLY A 24 23.17 21.11 9.08
CA GLY A 24 24.39 21.92 8.91
C GLY A 24 24.31 23.14 8.00
N GLY A 25 23.12 23.73 7.80
CA GLY A 25 22.92 24.99 7.06
C GLY A 25 22.48 24.83 5.59
N PHE A 26 22.22 23.60 5.13
CA PHE A 26 22.12 23.26 3.69
C PHE A 26 20.80 22.61 3.25
N GLY A 27 19.73 22.66 4.05
CA GLY A 27 18.39 22.23 3.62
C GLY A 27 17.71 21.21 4.54
N TYR A 28 17.03 20.21 3.94
CA TYR A 28 16.30 19.17 4.68
C TYR A 28 16.56 17.76 4.14
N VAL A 29 16.55 16.79 5.05
CA VAL A 29 16.54 15.36 4.72
C VAL A 29 15.21 14.77 5.17
N SER A 30 14.53 14.08 4.27
CA SER A 30 13.28 13.39 4.55
C SER A 30 13.40 11.91 4.23
N LEU A 31 13.10 11.05 5.20
CA LEU A 31 13.01 9.61 5.05
C LEU A 31 11.54 9.21 5.20
N ASN A 32 10.96 8.65 4.13
CA ASN A 32 9.63 8.04 4.15
C ASN A 32 9.77 6.51 4.14
N LEU A 33 9.11 5.86 5.09
CA LEU A 33 8.96 4.42 5.18
C LEU A 33 7.48 4.11 5.00
N ALA A 34 7.13 3.28 4.04
CA ALA A 34 5.76 2.89 3.84
C ALA A 34 5.63 1.42 3.48
N ALA A 35 4.55 0.82 3.95
CA ALA A 35 4.21 -0.57 3.73
C ALA A 35 2.75 -0.64 3.32
N ARG A 36 2.48 -1.33 2.22
CA ARG A 36 1.15 -1.67 1.74
C ARG A 36 0.80 -3.08 2.14
N ASN A 37 -0.48 -3.31 2.43
CA ASN A 37 -0.99 -4.62 2.84
C ASN A 37 -0.19 -5.21 4.01
N ILE A 38 -0.09 -4.48 5.13
CA ILE A 38 0.73 -4.90 6.28
C ILE A 38 0.27 -6.21 6.93
N PHE A 39 -0.95 -6.66 6.64
CA PHE A 39 -1.48 -7.94 7.11
C PHE A 39 -1.36 -9.06 6.07
N ASP A 40 -0.80 -8.76 4.89
CA ASP A 40 -0.62 -9.72 3.79
C ASP A 40 -1.93 -10.44 3.41
N SER A 41 -3.04 -9.68 3.40
CA SER A 41 -4.34 -10.17 2.97
C SER A 41 -4.26 -10.52 1.48
N MET A 42 -4.46 -11.78 1.14
CA MET A 42 -4.52 -12.22 -0.26
C MET A 42 -5.85 -11.77 -0.89
N PRO A 43 -5.84 -11.22 -2.11
CA PRO A 43 -7.07 -10.88 -2.79
C PRO A 43 -7.79 -12.15 -3.23
N ASP A 44 -9.05 -12.30 -2.86
CA ASP A 44 -9.87 -13.43 -3.33
C ASP A 44 -10.37 -13.19 -4.77
N PRO A 45 -10.51 -14.25 -5.60
CA PRO A 45 -11.18 -14.15 -6.89
C PRO A 45 -12.63 -13.71 -6.71
N ILE A 46 -13.10 -12.75 -7.53
CA ILE A 46 -14.49 -12.30 -7.48
C ILE A 46 -15.31 -13.16 -8.46
N PRO A 47 -16.38 -13.84 -8.01
CA PRO A 47 -17.28 -14.54 -8.91
C PRO A 47 -18.06 -13.52 -9.75
N SER A 48 -17.93 -13.60 -11.07
CA SER A 48 -18.71 -12.82 -12.03
C SER A 48 -19.72 -13.72 -12.74
N GLY A 49 -20.74 -13.13 -13.36
CA GLY A 49 -21.77 -13.89 -14.09
C GLY A 49 -21.24 -14.74 -15.26
N ALA A 50 -19.97 -14.59 -15.64
CA ALA A 50 -19.29 -15.34 -16.70
C ALA A 50 -18.10 -16.19 -16.21
N GLY A 51 -17.82 -16.25 -14.89
CA GLY A 51 -16.71 -17.03 -14.33
C GLY A 51 -16.08 -16.37 -13.10
N TYR A 52 -14.74 -16.41 -13.01
CA TYR A 52 -13.99 -15.63 -12.03
C TYR A 52 -13.31 -14.46 -12.74
N GLU A 53 -13.50 -13.25 -12.24
CA GLU A 53 -12.71 -12.11 -12.72
C GLU A 53 -11.29 -12.19 -12.14
N PRO A 54 -10.24 -12.09 -12.98
CA PRO A 54 -8.88 -11.98 -12.48
C PRO A 54 -8.79 -10.72 -11.60
N TYR A 55 -8.13 -10.88 -10.47
CA TYR A 55 -8.08 -9.94 -9.34
C TYR A 55 -8.20 -8.46 -9.74
N LEU A 56 -9.26 -7.78 -9.29
CA LEU A 56 -9.41 -6.32 -9.39
C LEU A 56 -8.43 -5.58 -8.45
N ASP A 57 -7.84 -6.30 -7.49
CA ASP A 57 -6.93 -5.78 -6.48
C ASP A 57 -5.46 -6.13 -6.79
N ASN A 58 -4.54 -5.37 -6.21
CA ASN A 58 -3.11 -5.57 -6.35
C ASN A 58 -2.70 -6.97 -5.86
N ILE A 59 -2.26 -7.84 -6.78
CA ILE A 59 -1.78 -9.22 -6.51
C ILE A 59 -0.48 -9.20 -5.71
N MET A 60 0.27 -8.09 -5.76
CA MET A 60 1.45 -7.91 -4.94
C MET A 60 0.98 -7.80 -3.50
N GLY A 61 1.20 -8.85 -2.69
CA GLY A 61 0.88 -8.92 -1.26
C GLY A 61 1.59 -7.83 -0.44
N ARG A 62 2.14 -8.16 0.72
CA ARG A 62 2.85 -7.14 1.52
C ARG A 62 4.01 -6.52 0.74
N THR A 63 3.97 -5.20 0.56
CA THR A 63 5.02 -4.45 -0.16
C THR A 63 5.53 -3.32 0.71
N ALA A 64 6.84 -3.26 0.97
CA ALA A 64 7.47 -2.18 1.72
C ALA A 64 8.41 -1.36 0.82
N PHE A 65 8.43 -0.04 1.02
CA PHE A 65 9.32 0.87 0.33
C PHE A 65 9.89 1.93 1.28
N ALA A 66 11.13 2.29 1.03
CA ALA A 66 11.81 3.39 1.68
C ALA A 66 12.17 4.45 0.63
N ARG A 67 11.89 5.72 0.92
CA ARG A 67 12.25 6.85 0.07
C ARG A 67 13.08 7.83 0.89
N LEU A 68 14.29 8.10 0.41
CA LEU A 68 15.14 9.16 0.90
C LEU A 68 15.03 10.36 -0.04
N THR A 69 14.73 11.53 0.51
CA THR A 69 14.68 12.81 -0.20
C THR A 69 15.68 13.76 0.45
N VAL A 70 16.52 14.40 -0.36
CA VAL A 70 17.43 15.46 0.07
C VAL A 70 17.03 16.72 -0.71
N GLY A 71 16.75 17.81 -0.01
CA GLY A 71 16.41 19.10 -0.59
C GLY A 71 17.25 20.21 0.03
N PHE A 72 17.42 21.30 -0.70
CA PHE A 72 18.12 22.52 -0.29
C PHE A 72 17.18 23.73 -0.33
#